data_AF-A0AA51R6K0-F1
#
_entry.id   AF-A0AA51R6K0-F1
#
_cell.length_a   1.000
_cell.length_b   1.000
_cell.length_c   1.000
_cell.angle_alpha   90.00
_cell.angle_beta   90.00
_cell.angle_gamma   90.00
#
_symmetry.space_group_name_H-M   'P 1'
#
loop_
_entity.id
_entity.type
_entity.pdbx_description
1 polymer ?
#
loop_
_entity_poly.entity_id
_entity_poly.type
_entity_poly.pdbx_seq_one_letter_code
_entity_poly.pdbx_strand_id
1 'polypeptide(L)'
;MFTSLPPEVLCTTTASALYRVRWQVELVIKRLKSLLNVDELRAHKGSKLADLYLHGKLLYAAVLEKMTQSRFANAKRKLDNPRQLTDWRLWKTVADDLNAGIKACFPVDARFADDNIKSLSERPRKRTLQCLPSPILALLNQCREMALSRV
;
A
#
# COMPACT_ATOMS: atom_id res chain seq x y z
N MET A 1 -11.72 19.35 -27.38
CA MET A 1 -11.18 19.78 -26.07
C MET A 1 -11.81 21.11 -25.77
N PHE A 2 -12.37 21.28 -24.57
CA PHE A 2 -12.87 22.57 -24.09
C PHE A 2 -11.89 23.12 -23.06
N THR A 3 -11.65 24.43 -23.08
CA THR A 3 -10.71 25.11 -22.18
C THR A 3 -11.25 26.51 -21.88
N SER A 4 -10.95 27.03 -20.69
CA SER A 4 -11.23 28.41 -20.31
C SER A 4 -10.18 29.41 -20.82
N LEU A 5 -9.09 28.92 -21.42
CA LEU A 5 -8.05 29.76 -22.00
C LEU A 5 -8.44 30.20 -23.42
N PRO A 6 -8.25 31.49 -23.75
CA PRO A 6 -8.49 31.97 -25.10
C PRO A 6 -7.38 31.45 -26.05
N PRO A 7 -7.68 31.22 -27.34
CA PRO A 7 -6.71 30.66 -28.31
C PRO A 7 -5.43 31.48 -28.47
N GLU A 8 -5.50 32.79 -28.22
CA GLU A 8 -4.38 33.73 -28.26
C GLU A 8 -3.36 33.46 -27.13
N VAL A 9 -3.82 32.91 -26.00
CA VAL A 9 -2.95 32.53 -24.87
C VAL A 9 -2.39 31.13 -25.06
N LEU A 10 -3.19 30.19 -25.57
CA LEU A 10 -2.77 28.81 -25.78
C LEU A 10 -3.38 28.24 -27.06
N CYS A 11 -2.56 28.13 -28.10
CA CYS A 11 -3.02 27.60 -29.38
C CYS A 11 -3.46 26.12 -29.26
N THR A 12 -4.35 25.71 -30.17
CA THR A 12 -5.01 24.40 -30.16
C THR A 12 -4.05 23.21 -30.11
N THR A 13 -2.92 23.29 -30.83
CA THR A 13 -1.90 22.23 -30.87
C THR A 13 -1.23 22.05 -29.51
N THR A 14 -0.82 23.14 -28.88
CA THR A 14 -0.20 23.14 -27.53
C THR A 14 -1.21 22.73 -26.46
N ALA A 15 -2.45 23.21 -26.53
CA ALA A 15 -3.53 22.81 -25.64
C ALA A 15 -3.77 21.29 -25.72
N SER A 16 -3.79 20.73 -26.93
CA SER A 16 -3.93 19.29 -27.16
C SER A 16 -2.75 18.49 -26.63
N ALA A 17 -1.51 19.00 -26.80
CA ALA A 17 -0.31 18.36 -26.25
C ALA A 17 -0.32 18.37 -24.71
N LEU A 18 -0.71 19.49 -24.09
CA LEU A 18 -0.87 19.60 -22.64
C LEU A 18 -1.92 18.62 -22.12
N TYR A 19 -3.05 18.49 -22.82
CA TYR A 19 -4.09 17.53 -22.45
C TYR A 19 -3.59 16.08 -22.49
N ARG A 20 -2.68 15.74 -23.41
CA ARG A 20 -2.04 14.41 -23.40
C ARG A 20 -1.26 14.17 -22.11
N VAL A 21 -0.63 15.18 -21.50
CA VAL A 21 0.09 15.02 -20.23
C VAL A 21 -0.81 14.57 -19.09
N ARG A 22 -2.15 14.68 -19.20
CA ARG A 22 -3.10 14.17 -18.20
C ARG A 22 -2.84 12.71 -17.80
N TRP A 23 -2.43 11.83 -18.73
CA TRP A 23 -2.21 10.40 -18.42
C TRP A 23 -1.17 10.18 -17.29
N GLN A 24 -0.34 11.18 -16.98
CA GLN A 24 0.59 11.11 -15.84
C GLN A 24 -0.09 10.91 -14.50
N VAL A 25 -1.32 11.41 -14.32
CA VAL A 25 -2.08 11.17 -13.09
C VAL A 25 -2.33 9.68 -12.86
N GLU A 26 -2.49 8.90 -13.93
CA GLU A 26 -2.74 7.47 -13.85
C GLU A 26 -1.50 6.72 -13.35
N LEU A 27 -0.29 7.17 -13.72
CA LEU A 27 0.95 6.64 -13.15
C LEU A 27 1.08 6.92 -11.66
N VAL A 28 0.67 8.11 -11.20
CA VAL A 28 0.65 8.46 -9.77
C VAL A 28 -0.35 7.57 -9.03
N ILE A 29 -1.58 7.46 -9.54
CA ILE A 29 -2.62 6.59 -8.95
C ILE A 29 -2.14 5.14 -8.90
N LYS A 30 -1.53 4.64 -9.98
CA LYS A 30 -0.98 3.28 -10.03
C LYS A 30 0.11 3.09 -8.97
N ARG A 31 1.01 4.05 -8.80
CA ARG A 31 2.05 4.02 -7.76
C ARG A 31 1.43 3.98 -6.36
N LEU A 32 0.42 4.80 -6.09
CA LEU A 32 -0.26 4.81 -4.79
C LEU A 32 -0.97 3.48 -4.50
N LYS A 33 -1.66 2.91 -5.49
CA LYS A 33 -2.32 1.60 -5.35
C LYS A 33 -1.31 0.48 -5.12
N SER A 34 -0.22 0.44 -5.89
CA SER A 34 0.71 -0.68 -5.81
C SER A 34 1.74 -0.61 -4.70
N LEU A 35 2.12 0.59 -4.24
CA LEU A 35 3.09 0.74 -3.16
C LEU A 35 2.44 0.95 -1.79
N LEU A 36 1.28 1.65 -1.75
CA LEU A 36 0.63 2.03 -0.50
C LEU A 36 -0.72 1.34 -0.29
N ASN A 37 -1.17 0.56 -1.28
CA ASN A 37 -2.44 -0.15 -1.27
C ASN A 37 -3.60 0.78 -0.90
N VAL A 38 -3.62 2.01 -1.43
CA VAL A 38 -4.65 3.01 -1.08
C VAL A 38 -6.08 2.56 -1.37
N ASP A 39 -6.24 1.58 -2.25
CA ASP A 39 -7.49 0.90 -2.59
C ASP A 39 -7.82 -0.30 -1.70
N GLU A 40 -6.91 -0.70 -0.80
CA GLU A 40 -7.12 -1.76 0.20
C GLU A 40 -7.31 -1.16 1.59
N LEU A 41 -8.54 -0.78 1.90
CA LEU A 41 -8.92 -0.32 3.24
C LEU A 41 -9.54 -1.49 4.02
N ARG A 42 -8.97 -1.82 5.19
CA ARG A 42 -9.54 -2.84 6.10
C ARG A 42 -10.70 -2.26 6.93
N ALA A 43 -11.66 -1.63 6.27
CA ALA A 43 -12.80 -0.97 6.90
C ALA A 43 -14.05 -1.02 6.01
N HIS A 44 -15.23 -0.89 6.63
CA HIS A 44 -16.47 -0.78 5.88
C HIS A 44 -16.57 0.57 5.18
N LYS A 45 -17.07 0.58 3.94
CA LYS A 45 -17.30 1.80 3.17
C LYS A 45 -18.21 2.75 3.97
N GLY A 46 -17.82 4.03 4.04
CA GLY A 46 -18.56 5.07 4.76
C GLY A 46 -18.41 5.03 6.29
N SER A 47 -17.58 4.15 6.83
CA SER A 47 -17.25 4.18 8.26
C SER A 47 -16.16 5.20 8.56
N LYS A 48 -16.17 5.78 9.77
CA LYS A 48 -15.08 6.63 10.27
C LYS A 48 -13.70 5.94 10.22
N LEU A 49 -13.69 4.61 10.38
CA LEU A 49 -12.47 3.82 10.27
C LEU A 49 -11.92 3.84 8.82
N ALA A 50 -12.80 3.79 7.81
CA ALA A 50 -12.36 3.91 6.42
C ALA A 50 -11.75 5.29 6.14
N ASP A 51 -12.34 6.35 6.68
CA ASP A 51 -11.77 7.69 6.58
C ASP A 51 -10.41 7.76 7.28
N LEU A 52 -10.28 7.21 8.49
CA LEU A 52 -9.01 7.15 9.21
C LEU A 52 -7.93 6.44 8.40
N TYR A 53 -8.22 5.27 7.84
CA TYR A 53 -7.28 4.55 6.98
C TYR A 53 -6.90 5.36 5.74
N LEU A 54 -7.88 5.97 5.06
CA LEU A 54 -7.63 6.75 3.86
C LEU A 54 -6.74 7.96 4.17
N HIS A 55 -7.08 8.74 5.19
CA HIS A 55 -6.29 9.92 5.59
C HIS A 55 -4.88 9.52 6.04
N GLY A 56 -4.74 8.42 6.81
CA GLY A 56 -3.44 7.90 7.21
C GLY A 56 -2.57 7.52 6.01
N LYS A 57 -3.13 6.83 5.01
CA LYS A 57 -2.42 6.46 3.78
C LYS A 57 -2.06 7.68 2.93
N LEU A 58 -2.94 8.68 2.83
CA LEU A 58 -2.68 9.93 2.10
C LEU A 58 -1.60 10.77 2.79
N LEU A 59 -1.62 10.85 4.13
CA LEU A 59 -0.56 11.49 4.90
C LEU A 59 0.78 10.79 4.68
N TYR A 60 0.80 9.46 4.76
CA TYR A 60 1.99 8.66 4.46
C TYR A 60 2.51 8.92 3.04
N ALA A 61 1.62 8.97 2.04
CA ALA A 61 1.98 9.30 0.67
C ALA A 61 2.60 10.70 0.53
N ALA A 62 2.05 11.71 1.22
CA ALA A 62 2.57 13.07 1.19
C ALA A 62 3.96 13.16 1.84
N VAL A 63 4.17 12.46 2.97
CA VAL A 63 5.48 12.36 3.62
C VAL A 63 6.49 11.69 2.70
N LEU A 64 6.12 10.57 2.07
CA LEU A 64 6.99 9.88 1.12
C LEU A 64 7.37 10.72 -0.08
N GLU A 65 6.41 11.47 -0.66
CA GLU A 65 6.72 12.39 -1.75
C GLU A 65 7.76 13.40 -1.27
N LYS A 66 7.51 14.09 -0.15
CA LYS A 66 8.44 15.10 0.37
C LYS A 66 9.84 14.55 0.66
N MET A 67 9.92 13.37 1.29
CA MET A 67 11.20 12.70 1.56
C MET A 67 11.91 12.28 0.25
N THR A 68 11.17 11.75 -0.72
CA THR A 68 11.71 11.37 -2.03
C THR A 68 12.22 12.60 -2.78
N GLN A 69 11.48 13.71 -2.75
CA GLN A 69 11.88 14.97 -3.36
C GLN A 69 13.17 15.51 -2.76
N SER A 70 13.30 15.44 -1.42
CA SER A 70 14.50 15.88 -0.71
C SER A 70 15.70 14.98 -0.98
N ARG A 71 15.54 13.65 -0.86
CA ARG A 71 16.63 12.67 -1.03
C ARG A 71 17.14 12.58 -2.47
N PHE A 72 16.25 12.75 -3.44
CA PHE A 72 16.55 12.64 -4.87
C PHE A 72 16.30 13.95 -5.61
N ALA A 73 16.74 15.07 -5.04
CA ALA A 73 16.53 16.41 -5.60
C ALA A 73 17.06 16.55 -7.03
N ASN A 74 18.16 15.86 -7.35
CA ASN A 74 18.82 15.91 -8.66
C ASN A 74 18.23 14.92 -9.69
N ALA A 75 17.22 14.13 -9.33
CA ALA A 75 16.61 13.18 -10.27
C ALA A 75 15.85 13.91 -11.39
N LYS A 76 16.11 13.55 -12.64
CA LYS A 76 15.44 14.09 -13.84
C LYS A 76 14.04 13.47 -14.03
N ARG A 77 13.12 13.86 -13.15
CA ARG A 77 11.73 13.34 -13.04
C ARG A 77 10.63 14.35 -13.37
N LYS A 78 10.97 15.63 -13.48
CA LYS A 78 10.02 16.72 -13.78
C LYS A 78 9.57 16.67 -15.26
N LEU A 79 8.43 17.28 -15.53
CA LEU A 79 7.81 17.33 -16.87
C LEU A 79 8.44 18.38 -17.80
N ASP A 80 9.21 19.32 -17.24
CA ASP A 80 9.95 20.36 -17.96
C ASP A 80 11.14 19.83 -18.78
N ASN A 81 11.50 18.55 -18.59
CA ASN A 81 12.59 17.87 -19.28
C ASN A 81 12.14 16.48 -19.75
N PRO A 82 12.79 15.89 -20.77
CA PRO A 82 12.59 14.49 -21.11
C PRO A 82 12.82 13.62 -19.87
N ARG A 83 11.76 12.94 -19.41
CA ARG A 83 11.83 12.14 -18.19
C ARG A 83 12.70 10.92 -18.42
N GLN A 84 13.75 10.81 -17.62
CA GLN A 84 14.68 9.68 -17.67
C GLN A 84 14.33 8.61 -16.64
N LEU A 85 13.45 8.93 -15.69
CA LEU A 85 13.11 8.06 -14.57
C LEU A 85 11.63 8.16 -14.22
N THR A 86 11.07 7.03 -13.78
CA THR A 86 9.80 6.99 -13.06
C THR A 86 10.05 6.91 -11.55
N ASP A 87 9.26 7.60 -10.75
CA ASP A 87 9.47 7.69 -9.29
C ASP A 87 9.34 6.35 -8.55
N TRP A 88 8.91 5.28 -9.22
CA TRP A 88 8.56 4.01 -8.60
C TRP A 88 9.63 3.45 -7.68
N ARG A 89 10.86 3.29 -8.20
CA ARG A 89 11.98 2.71 -7.43
C ARG A 89 12.40 3.65 -6.30
N LEU A 90 12.40 4.96 -6.55
CA LEU A 90 12.76 5.95 -5.55
C LEU A 90 11.79 5.92 -4.36
N TRP A 91 10.48 5.96 -4.65
CA TRP A 91 9.43 5.84 -3.65
C TRP A 91 9.51 4.53 -2.87
N LYS A 92 9.77 3.40 -3.57
CA LYS A 92 9.91 2.10 -2.91
C LYS A 92 11.04 2.14 -1.87
N THR A 93 12.22 2.64 -2.25
CA THR A 93 13.35 2.76 -1.32
C THR A 93 13.01 3.63 -0.11
N VAL A 94 12.40 4.80 -0.30
CA VAL A 94 12.02 5.67 0.82
C VAL A 94 10.94 5.03 1.69
N ALA A 95 9.98 4.32 1.08
CA ALA A 95 8.92 3.61 1.80
C ALA A 95 9.45 2.46 2.64
N ASP A 96 10.41 1.69 2.12
CA ASP A 96 11.05 0.60 2.87
C ASP A 96 11.78 1.14 4.10
N ASP A 97 12.55 2.23 3.94
CA ASP A 97 13.26 2.90 5.04
C ASP A 97 12.31 3.49 6.09
N LEU A 98 11.24 4.17 5.65
CA LEU A 98 10.26 4.77 6.55
C LEU A 98 9.48 3.69 7.31
N ASN A 99 9.09 2.60 6.64
CA ASN A 99 8.43 1.46 7.28
C ASN A 99 9.34 0.80 8.33
N ALA A 100 10.65 0.68 8.05
CA ALA A 100 11.61 0.18 9.02
C ALA A 100 11.68 1.09 10.25
N GLY A 101 11.75 2.41 10.04
CA GLY A 101 11.74 3.40 11.13
C GLY A 101 10.47 3.35 11.98
N ILE A 102 9.29 3.29 11.34
CA ILE A 102 8.00 3.15 12.06
C ILE A 102 8.00 1.88 12.91
N LYS A 103 8.41 0.72 12.35
CA LYS A 103 8.46 -0.53 13.11
C LYS A 103 9.43 -0.47 14.30
N ALA A 104 10.55 0.24 14.15
CA ALA A 104 11.50 0.42 15.24
C ALA A 104 10.95 1.32 16.36
N CYS A 105 10.24 2.39 16.00
CA CYS A 105 9.62 3.31 16.97
C CYS A 105 8.35 2.77 17.64
N PHE A 106 7.63 1.88 16.95
CA PHE A 106 6.37 1.30 17.39
C PHE A 106 6.46 -0.23 17.39
N PRO A 107 7.20 -0.81 18.35
CA PRO A 107 7.31 -2.26 18.47
C PRO A 107 5.95 -2.90 18.79
N VAL A 108 5.85 -4.21 18.52
CA VAL A 108 4.62 -4.96 18.80
C VAL A 108 4.32 -4.91 20.29
N ASP A 109 3.13 -4.42 20.60
CA ASP A 109 2.62 -4.36 21.96
C ASP A 109 1.90 -5.66 22.29
N ALA A 110 2.47 -6.42 23.23
CA ALA A 110 1.94 -7.72 23.67
C ALA A 110 0.52 -7.63 24.25
N ARG A 111 0.10 -6.45 24.73
CA ARG A 111 -1.25 -6.22 25.27
C ARG A 111 -2.35 -6.44 24.23
N PHE A 112 -2.03 -6.25 22.95
CA PHE A 112 -2.98 -6.40 21.84
C PHE A 112 -2.73 -7.66 21.01
N ALA A 113 -2.05 -8.68 21.55
CA ALA A 113 -1.69 -9.88 20.81
C ALA A 113 -2.91 -10.58 20.16
N ASP A 114 -3.98 -10.77 20.93
CA ASP A 114 -5.20 -11.43 20.43
C ASP A 114 -5.93 -10.58 19.38
N ASP A 115 -6.02 -9.27 19.60
CA ASP A 115 -6.61 -8.33 18.63
C ASP A 115 -5.80 -8.28 17.33
N ASN A 116 -4.47 -8.36 17.42
CA ASN A 116 -3.59 -8.45 16.27
C ASN A 116 -3.84 -9.74 15.48
N ILE A 117 -3.90 -10.90 16.17
CA ILE A 117 -4.21 -12.19 15.53
C ILE A 117 -5.57 -12.12 14.84
N LYS A 118 -6.59 -11.58 15.52
CA LYS A 118 -7.93 -11.41 14.95
C LYS A 118 -7.94 -10.50 13.72
N SER A 119 -7.21 -9.39 13.75
CA SER A 119 -7.09 -8.44 12.64
C SER A 119 -6.34 -9.04 11.44
N LEU A 120 -5.33 -9.87 11.69
CA LEU A 120 -4.55 -10.57 10.67
C LEU A 120 -5.27 -11.78 10.09
N SER A 121 -6.21 -12.36 10.82
CA SER A 121 -7.01 -13.49 10.39
C SER A 121 -7.87 -13.16 9.16
N GLU A 122 -8.07 -14.15 8.31
CA GLU A 122 -8.99 -14.01 7.18
C GLU A 122 -10.42 -13.71 7.65
N ARG A 123 -11.17 -12.96 6.85
CA ARG A 123 -12.60 -12.75 7.13
C ARG A 123 -13.32 -14.11 7.17
N PRO A 124 -14.27 -14.32 8.09
CA PRO A 124 -15.04 -15.57 8.16
C PRO A 124 -15.59 -15.95 6.78
N ARG A 125 -15.33 -17.19 6.36
CA ARG A 125 -15.80 -17.75 5.09
C ARG A 125 -16.96 -18.70 5.37
N LYS A 126 -17.84 -18.88 4.37
CA LYS A 126 -18.93 -19.88 4.45
C LYS A 126 -18.42 -21.32 4.54
N ARG A 127 -17.21 -21.60 4.04
CA ARG A 127 -16.56 -22.92 4.15
C ARG A 127 -15.84 -22.99 5.48
N THR A 128 -16.14 -24.02 6.27
CA THR A 128 -15.41 -24.33 7.49
C THR A 128 -14.01 -24.84 7.16
N LEU A 129 -13.01 -24.40 7.92
CA LEU A 129 -11.69 -25.01 7.87
C LEU A 129 -11.80 -26.44 8.43
N GLN A 130 -11.21 -27.39 7.72
CA GLN A 130 -11.24 -28.80 8.12
C GLN A 130 -10.26 -29.03 9.28
N CYS A 131 -10.69 -29.85 10.24
CA CYS A 131 -9.82 -30.36 11.30
C CYS A 131 -9.55 -31.85 11.07
N LEU A 132 -8.45 -32.34 11.62
CA LEU A 132 -8.18 -33.78 11.61
C LEU A 132 -9.31 -34.52 12.36
N PRO A 133 -9.78 -35.67 11.85
CA PRO A 133 -10.76 -36.49 12.55
C PRO A 133 -10.24 -36.95 13.91
N SER A 134 -11.12 -37.10 14.90
CA SER A 134 -10.76 -37.51 16.27
C SER A 134 -9.87 -38.76 16.34
N PRO A 135 -10.08 -39.82 15.52
CA PRO A 135 -9.20 -40.98 15.52
C PRO A 135 -7.75 -40.67 15.13
N ILE A 136 -7.54 -39.75 14.18
CA ILE A 136 -6.20 -39.34 13.75
C ILE A 136 -5.52 -38.52 14.84
N LEU A 137 -6.27 -37.66 15.53
CA LEU A 137 -5.74 -36.91 16.68
C LEU A 137 -5.32 -37.84 17.83
N ALA A 138 -6.09 -38.89 18.10
CA ALA A 138 -5.74 -39.89 19.10
C ALA A 138 -4.45 -40.65 18.74
N LEU A 139 -4.32 -41.07 17.47
CA LEU A 139 -3.11 -41.72 16.97
C LEU A 139 -1.88 -40.80 17.07
N LEU A 140 -2.02 -39.53 16.70
CA LEU A 140 -0.92 -38.55 16.81
C LEU A 140 -0.45 -38.38 18.26
N ASN A 141 -1.37 -38.34 19.23
CA ASN A 141 -1.02 -38.26 20.64
C ASN A 141 -0.26 -39.51 21.11
N GLN A 142 -0.71 -40.71 20.73
CA GLN A 142 0.01 -41.96 21.02
C GLN A 142 1.42 -41.95 20.41
N CYS A 143 1.56 -41.51 19.16
CA CYS A 143 2.88 -41.39 18.52
C CYS A 143 3.80 -40.38 19.24
N ARG A 144 3.26 -39.30 19.82
CA ARG A 144 4.02 -38.34 20.62
C ARG A 144 4.47 -38.93 21.96
N GLU A 145 3.58 -39.64 22.65
CA GLU A 145 3.89 -40.34 23.91
C GLU A 145 5.01 -41.38 23.71
N MET A 146 5.03 -42.04 22.55
CA MET A 146 6.05 -43.00 22.17
C MET A 146 7.34 -42.36 21.59
N ALA A 147 7.44 -41.03 21.56
CA ALA A 147 8.54 -40.27 20.94
C ALA A 147 8.79 -40.60 19.45
N LEU A 148 7.77 -41.14 18.76
CA LEU A 148 7.80 -41.47 17.33
C LEU A 148 7.46 -40.26 16.44
N SER A 149 6.89 -39.20 17.00
CA SER A 149 6.67 -37.90 16.34
C SER A 149 7.26 -36.76 17.17
N ARG A 150 7.97 -35.83 16.51
CA ARG A 150 8.45 -34.55 17.08
C ARG A 150 7.57 -33.35 16.71
N VAL A 151 6.52 -33.58 15.93
CA VAL A 151 5.48 -32.59 15.61
C VAL A 151 4.32 -32.77 16.57
#